data_AF-D5U862-F1
#
_entry.id   AF-D5U862-F1
#
_cell.length_a   1.000
_cell.length_b   1.000
_cell.length_c   1.000
_cell.angle_alpha   90.00
_cell.angle_beta   90.00
_cell.angle_gamma   90.00
#
_symmetry.space_group_name_H-M   'P 1'
#
loop_
_entity.id
_entity.type
_entity.pdbx_description
1 polymer ?
#
loop_
_entity_poly.entity_id
_entity_poly.type
_entity_poly.pdbx_seq_one_letter_code
_entity_poly.pdbx_strand_id
1 'polypeptide(L)'
;MELRKVFACGVSWGDGKPSYFEEFKKHNSAILGSYSRRIEYFRDLQVGDLIAAKEGFKIIAIGEAASVSEEYCTWKDLIDEEKANYYGVSLEDEVDIIEVNRWIELEEPIIYENRGTGLIKKDEVREKCNEVFGRN
;
A
#
# COMPACT_ATOMS: atom_id res chain seq x y z
N MET A 1 22.85 10.92 -2.36
CA MET A 1 21.94 10.47 -1.29
C MET A 1 21.35 9.15 -1.77
N GLU A 2 21.38 8.09 -0.96
CA GLU A 2 20.80 6.81 -1.36
C GLU A 2 19.27 6.90 -1.30
N LEU A 3 18.59 6.53 -2.38
CA LEU A 3 17.13 6.55 -2.44
C LEU A 3 16.57 5.40 -1.62
N ARG A 4 15.55 5.67 -0.80
CA ARG A 4 14.83 4.63 -0.07
C ARG A 4 14.11 3.72 -1.05
N LYS A 5 13.94 2.45 -0.67
CA LYS A 5 13.08 1.54 -1.42
C LYS A 5 11.65 2.04 -1.35
N VAL A 6 10.89 1.79 -2.41
CA VAL A 6 9.48 2.17 -2.49
C VAL A 6 8.69 0.93 -2.88
N PHE A 7 7.73 0.54 -2.07
CA PHE A 7 6.86 -0.58 -2.34
C PHE A 7 5.46 -0.08 -2.70
N ALA A 8 4.96 -0.45 -3.86
CA ALA A 8 3.61 -0.11 -4.28
C ALA A 8 2.59 -1.07 -3.65
N CYS A 9 1.53 -0.54 -3.05
CA CYS A 9 0.38 -1.29 -2.57
C CYS A 9 -0.90 -0.87 -3.29
N GLY A 10 -1.68 -1.84 -3.76
CA GLY A 10 -3.00 -1.57 -4.33
C GLY A 10 -3.99 -1.13 -3.26
N VAL A 11 -4.90 -0.19 -3.61
CA VAL A 11 -5.97 0.26 -2.71
C VAL A 11 -7.39 -0.12 -3.17
N SER A 12 -7.50 -1.01 -4.15
CA SER A 12 -8.79 -1.50 -4.65
C SER A 12 -8.67 -2.97 -5.09
N TRP A 13 -9.74 -3.74 -4.89
CA TRP A 13 -9.77 -5.17 -5.17
C TRP A 13 -10.32 -5.48 -6.56
N GLY A 14 -9.45 -5.44 -7.56
CA GLY A 14 -9.83 -5.70 -8.95
C GLY A 14 -10.40 -4.47 -9.66
N ASP A 15 -10.73 -4.64 -10.94
CA ASP A 15 -11.12 -3.51 -11.79
C ASP A 15 -12.54 -3.03 -11.42
N GLY A 16 -12.69 -1.72 -11.19
CA GLY A 16 -13.98 -1.07 -10.92
C GLY A 16 -14.50 -1.16 -9.49
N LYS A 17 -13.73 -1.76 -8.56
CA LYS A 17 -14.10 -1.75 -7.14
C LYS A 17 -13.73 -0.42 -6.46
N PRO A 18 -14.54 0.05 -5.49
CA PRO A 18 -14.22 1.22 -4.70
C PRO A 18 -12.85 1.10 -4.02
N SER A 19 -12.19 2.24 -3.85
CA SER A 19 -10.94 2.31 -3.08
C SER A 19 -11.21 2.12 -1.60
N TYR A 20 -10.44 1.25 -0.95
CA TYR A 20 -10.42 1.11 0.50
C TYR A 20 -9.37 2.02 1.17
N PHE A 21 -8.67 2.88 0.42
CA PHE A 21 -7.60 3.72 0.95
C PHE A 21 -8.01 4.55 2.18
N GLU A 22 -9.21 5.12 2.19
CA GLU A 22 -9.72 5.91 3.32
C GLU A 22 -9.84 5.10 4.61
N GLU A 23 -10.13 3.79 4.53
CA GLU A 23 -10.15 2.93 5.72
C GLU A 23 -8.74 2.73 6.26
N PHE A 24 -7.77 2.44 5.41
CA PHE A 24 -6.36 2.27 5.80
C PHE A 24 -5.72 3.55 6.32
N LYS A 25 -6.12 4.69 5.76
CA LYS A 25 -5.68 6.01 6.21
C LYS A 25 -6.09 6.30 7.65
N LYS A 26 -7.33 5.94 8.05
CA LYS A 26 -7.81 6.12 9.44
C LYS A 26 -6.93 5.39 10.46
N HIS A 27 -6.36 4.27 10.06
CA HIS A 27 -5.52 3.42 10.89
C HIS A 27 -4.02 3.64 10.67
N ASN A 28 -3.62 4.59 9.82
CA ASN A 28 -2.23 4.76 9.38
C ASN A 28 -1.58 3.41 9.02
N SER A 29 -2.25 2.66 8.15
CA SER A 29 -1.80 1.32 7.77
C SER A 29 -1.77 1.14 6.27
N ALA A 30 -1.14 0.07 5.78
CA ALA A 30 -1.11 -0.32 4.37
C ALA A 30 -1.31 -1.83 4.21
N ILE A 31 -2.06 -2.25 3.19
CA ILE A 31 -2.14 -3.66 2.80
C ILE A 31 -1.04 -3.99 1.81
N LEU A 32 -0.20 -4.98 2.12
CA LEU A 32 0.89 -5.42 1.24
C LEU A 32 0.51 -6.61 0.35
N GLY A 33 -0.69 -7.15 0.52
CA GLY A 33 -1.30 -8.14 -0.38
C GLY A 33 -2.26 -9.04 0.36
N SER A 34 -2.89 -9.94 -0.39
CA SER A 34 -3.55 -11.12 0.17
C SER A 34 -2.98 -12.38 -0.48
N TYR A 35 -3.07 -13.50 0.23
CA TYR A 35 -2.45 -14.80 -0.07
C TYR A 35 -0.91 -14.89 0.06
N SER A 36 -0.47 -16.01 0.62
CA SER A 36 0.90 -16.45 0.94
C SER A 36 1.97 -16.38 -0.16
N ARG A 37 1.62 -16.07 -1.42
CA ARG A 37 2.57 -16.01 -2.55
C ARG A 37 2.99 -14.60 -2.97
N ARG A 38 2.28 -13.54 -2.56
CA ARG A 38 2.63 -12.14 -2.94
C ARG A 38 3.33 -11.35 -1.85
N ILE A 39 3.35 -11.90 -0.63
CA ILE A 39 4.01 -11.36 0.56
C ILE A 39 5.54 -11.48 0.45
N GLU A 40 6.06 -12.42 -0.36
CA GLU A 40 7.51 -12.59 -0.52
C GLU A 40 8.21 -11.33 -1.04
N TYR A 41 7.53 -10.51 -1.86
CA TYR A 41 8.07 -9.25 -2.35
C TYR A 41 8.21 -8.18 -1.26
N PHE A 42 7.57 -8.36 -0.11
CA PHE A 42 7.59 -7.46 1.03
C PHE A 42 8.44 -7.98 2.18
N ARG A 43 9.03 -9.18 2.07
CA ARG A 43 9.99 -9.68 3.07
C ARG A 43 11.25 -8.80 3.19
N ASP A 44 11.57 -8.06 2.13
CA ASP A 44 12.69 -7.10 2.10
C ASP A 44 12.30 -5.71 2.63
N LEU A 45 11.04 -5.51 3.04
CA LEU A 45 10.55 -4.27 3.60
C LEU A 45 11.20 -4.03 4.96
N GLN A 46 11.70 -2.82 5.17
CA GLN A 46 12.29 -2.39 6.42
C GLN A 46 11.58 -1.14 6.95
N VAL A 47 11.65 -0.93 8.26
CA VAL A 47 11.24 0.35 8.85
C VAL A 47 12.01 1.49 8.20
N GLY A 48 11.29 2.54 7.78
CA GLY A 48 11.85 3.67 7.05
C GLY A 48 11.76 3.55 5.52
N ASP A 49 11.45 2.38 4.97
CA ASP A 49 11.12 2.24 3.54
C ASP A 49 9.80 2.95 3.23
N LEU A 50 9.63 3.35 1.97
CA LEU A 50 8.43 4.06 1.53
C LEU A 50 7.38 3.08 0.99
N ILE A 51 6.12 3.39 1.25
CA ILE A 51 4.95 2.68 0.75
C ILE A 51 4.16 3.62 -0.16
N ALA A 52 3.85 3.17 -1.38
CA ALA A 52 3.13 3.93 -2.37
C ALA A 52 1.72 3.36 -2.56
N ALA A 53 0.71 4.05 -2.06
CA ALA A 53 -0.70 3.71 -2.26
C ALA A 53 -1.09 3.93 -3.72
N LYS A 54 -1.63 2.90 -4.36
CA LYS A 54 -1.82 2.84 -5.80
C LYS A 54 -3.26 2.53 -6.18
N GLU A 55 -3.87 3.46 -6.92
CA GLU A 55 -5.16 3.32 -7.56
C GLU A 55 -4.97 3.09 -9.07
N GLY A 56 -5.30 1.89 -9.56
CA GLY A 56 -5.07 1.54 -10.96
C GLY A 56 -3.60 1.63 -11.36
N PHE A 57 -3.24 2.60 -12.21
CA PHE A 57 -1.87 2.89 -12.67
C PHE A 57 -1.30 4.19 -12.09
N LYS A 58 -1.87 4.65 -10.97
CA LYS A 58 -1.54 5.93 -10.36
C LYS A 58 -1.17 5.72 -8.91
N ILE A 59 -0.08 6.33 -8.47
CA ILE A 59 0.25 6.45 -7.06
C ILE A 59 -0.41 7.73 -6.55
N ILE A 60 -1.19 7.59 -5.48
CA ILE A 60 -2.05 8.65 -4.93
C ILE A 60 -1.60 9.12 -3.54
N ALA A 61 -0.84 8.30 -2.82
CA ALA A 61 -0.27 8.69 -1.53
C ALA A 61 1.05 7.95 -1.26
N ILE A 62 1.90 8.56 -0.43
CA ILE A 62 3.15 7.96 0.05
C ILE A 62 3.11 7.90 1.58
N GLY A 63 3.47 6.75 2.14
CA GLY A 63 3.72 6.55 3.56
C GLY A 63 5.14 6.06 3.80
N GLU A 64 5.57 6.09 5.06
CA GLU A 64 6.82 5.49 5.52
C GLU A 64 6.47 4.33 6.45
N ALA A 65 7.03 3.15 6.20
CA ALA A 65 6.82 1.98 7.03
C ALA A 65 7.34 2.24 8.45
N ALA A 66 6.44 2.13 9.43
CA ALA A 66 6.71 2.31 10.85
C ALA A 66 6.96 0.96 11.56
N SER A 67 6.27 -0.08 11.09
CA SER A 67 6.36 -1.45 11.59
C SER A 67 6.22 -2.44 10.44
N VAL A 68 6.85 -3.60 10.56
CA VAL A 68 6.85 -4.68 9.55
C VAL A 68 6.34 -5.99 10.16
N SER A 69 5.29 -5.90 11.00
CA SER A 69 4.74 -7.04 11.76
C SER A 69 4.61 -8.31 10.92
N GLU A 70 5.04 -9.44 11.46
CA GLU A 70 5.01 -10.75 10.79
C GLU A 70 3.67 -11.48 10.99
N GLU A 71 2.72 -10.89 11.71
CA GLU A 71 1.43 -11.52 12.02
C GLU A 71 0.40 -11.25 10.92
N TYR A 72 -0.02 -12.33 10.26
CA TYR A 72 -1.15 -12.27 9.32
C TYR A 72 -2.43 -11.91 10.07
N CYS A 73 -3.20 -11.01 9.47
CA CYS A 73 -4.56 -10.71 9.89
C CYS A 73 -5.51 -11.00 8.73
N THR A 74 -6.79 -10.85 8.98
CA THR A 74 -7.85 -11.08 8.01
C THR A 74 -8.66 -9.81 7.82
N TRP A 75 -9.35 -9.66 6.70
CA TRP A 75 -10.19 -8.48 6.48
C TRP A 75 -11.25 -8.27 7.57
N LYS A 76 -11.76 -9.34 8.20
CA LYS A 76 -12.68 -9.24 9.36
C LYS A 76 -12.10 -8.53 10.57
N ASP A 77 -10.79 -8.42 10.68
CA ASP A 77 -10.15 -7.68 11.78
C ASP A 77 -10.21 -6.16 11.56
N LEU A 78 -10.56 -5.71 10.34
CA LEU A 78 -10.57 -4.30 9.94
C LEU A 78 -11.96 -3.78 9.55
N ILE A 79 -12.75 -4.61 8.88
CA ILE A 79 -14.00 -4.22 8.26
C ILE A 79 -15.11 -5.23 8.52
N ASP A 80 -16.35 -4.76 8.45
CA ASP A 80 -17.55 -5.61 8.55
C ASP A 80 -17.97 -6.17 7.18
N GLU A 81 -19.02 -6.99 7.19
CA GLU A 81 -19.57 -7.63 5.99
C GLU A 81 -20.12 -6.61 4.97
N GLU A 82 -20.67 -5.48 5.43
CA GLU A 82 -21.18 -4.42 4.54
C GLU A 82 -20.03 -3.82 3.72
N LYS A 83 -18.94 -3.43 4.40
CA LYS A 83 -17.73 -2.91 3.77
C LYS A 83 -17.05 -3.96 2.91
N ALA A 84 -16.99 -5.21 3.35
CA ALA A 84 -16.39 -6.30 2.58
C ALA A 84 -17.10 -6.47 1.24
N ASN A 85 -18.45 -6.45 1.24
CA ASN A 85 -19.26 -6.48 0.03
C ASN A 85 -19.04 -5.24 -0.85
N TYR A 86 -18.96 -4.05 -0.24
CA TYR A 86 -18.71 -2.79 -0.93
C TYR A 86 -17.36 -2.79 -1.67
N TYR A 87 -16.28 -3.21 -0.99
CA TYR A 87 -14.93 -3.29 -1.59
C TYR A 87 -14.74 -4.55 -2.46
N GLY A 88 -15.60 -5.55 -2.33
CA GLY A 88 -15.52 -6.81 -3.06
C GLY A 88 -14.41 -7.73 -2.57
N VAL A 89 -14.11 -7.71 -1.26
CA VAL A 89 -13.10 -8.55 -0.60
C VAL A 89 -13.78 -9.62 0.25
N SER A 90 -13.10 -10.74 0.51
CA SER A 90 -13.59 -11.75 1.45
C SER A 90 -13.07 -11.46 2.85
N LEU A 91 -13.95 -11.51 3.85
CA LEU A 91 -13.59 -11.33 5.26
C LEU A 91 -12.54 -12.34 5.76
N GLU A 92 -12.52 -13.54 5.18
CA GLU A 92 -11.60 -14.62 5.53
C GLU A 92 -10.28 -14.57 4.74
N ASP A 93 -10.12 -13.63 3.80
CA ASP A 93 -8.85 -13.48 3.10
C ASP A 93 -7.80 -12.94 4.06
N GLU A 94 -6.69 -13.68 4.20
CA GLU A 94 -5.51 -13.24 4.92
C GLU A 94 -4.85 -12.06 4.20
N VAL A 95 -4.56 -11.00 4.96
CA VAL A 95 -3.87 -9.80 4.52
C VAL A 95 -2.67 -9.51 5.41
N ASP A 96 -1.63 -8.97 4.77
CA ASP A 96 -0.49 -8.42 5.47
C ASP A 96 -0.70 -6.92 5.63
N ILE A 97 -0.76 -6.48 6.89
CA ILE A 97 -0.96 -5.10 7.26
C ILE A 97 0.26 -4.62 8.00
N ILE A 98 0.82 -3.54 7.49
CA ILE A 98 1.87 -2.81 8.16
C ILE A 98 1.36 -1.46 8.65
N GLU A 99 1.99 -0.97 9.70
CA GLU A 99 1.81 0.41 10.15
C GLU A 99 2.69 1.34 9.33
N VAL A 100 2.16 2.49 8.98
CA VAL A 100 2.90 3.60 8.39
C VAL A 100 2.85 4.80 9.34
N ASN A 101 3.87 5.65 9.36
CA ASN A 101 3.91 6.80 10.27
C ASN A 101 2.77 7.80 9.98
N ARG A 102 2.57 8.09 8.70
CA ARG A 102 1.50 8.93 8.16
C ARG A 102 1.40 8.70 6.66
N TRP A 103 0.24 9.03 6.10
CA TRP A 103 0.05 9.15 4.66
C TRP A 103 0.22 10.60 4.21
N ILE A 104 1.00 10.80 3.16
CA ILE A 104 1.10 12.05 2.41
C ILE A 104 0.32 11.85 1.12
N GLU A 105 -0.87 12.45 1.03
CA GLU A 105 -1.68 12.42 -0.19
C GLU A 105 -1.10 13.36 -1.24
N LEU A 106 -1.11 12.91 -2.49
CA LEU A 106 -0.56 13.65 -3.61
C LEU A 106 -1.66 14.52 -4.24
N GLU A 107 -1.37 15.82 -4.41
CA GLU A 107 -2.23 16.70 -5.22
C GLU A 107 -2.28 16.24 -6.68
N GLU A 108 -1.13 15.84 -7.23
CA GLU A 108 -1.01 15.24 -8.56
C GLU A 108 -0.44 13.82 -8.47
N PRO A 109 -1.13 12.80 -9.01
CA PRO A 109 -0.68 11.42 -8.90
C PRO A 109 0.57 11.14 -9.74
N ILE A 110 1.44 10.25 -9.24
CA ILE A 110 2.58 9.74 -10.03
C ILE A 110 2.10 8.58 -10.91
N ILE A 111 2.31 8.67 -12.22
CA ILE A 111 1.96 7.60 -13.15
C ILE A 111 2.91 6.41 -13.01
N TYR A 112 2.34 5.23 -12.78
CA TYR A 112 3.05 3.96 -12.63
C TYR A 112 2.28 2.83 -13.33
N GLU A 113 2.67 2.54 -14.57
CA GLU A 113 1.99 1.59 -15.48
C GLU A 113 2.25 0.11 -15.18
N ASN A 114 2.61 -0.23 -13.94
CA ASN A 114 2.69 -1.62 -13.49
C ASN A 114 1.48 -1.98 -12.64
N ARG A 115 0.89 -3.15 -12.90
CA ARG A 115 -0.19 -3.70 -12.08
C ARG A 115 0.35 -4.45 -10.87
N GLY A 116 -0.50 -4.63 -9.87
CA GLY A 116 -0.19 -5.38 -8.66
C GLY A 116 0.51 -4.55 -7.59
N THR A 117 1.09 -5.30 -6.65
CA THR A 117 1.66 -4.85 -5.39
C THR A 117 3.10 -5.39 -5.34
N GLY A 118 4.09 -4.59 -4.96
CA GLY A 118 5.49 -5.00 -4.89
C GLY A 118 6.49 -3.85 -5.02
N LEU A 119 7.78 -4.19 -5.06
CA LEU A 119 8.88 -3.21 -5.13
C LEU A 119 8.88 -2.42 -6.46
N ILE A 120 8.92 -1.09 -6.36
CA ILE A 120 9.10 -0.20 -7.51
C ILE A 120 10.56 -0.21 -7.93
N LYS A 121 10.84 -0.84 -9.08
CA LYS A 121 12.19 -0.93 -9.68
C LYS A 121 12.51 0.19 -10.68
N LYS A 122 11.52 1.00 -11.08
CA LYS A 122 11.71 2.07 -12.07
C LYS A 122 12.24 3.31 -11.36
N ASP A 123 13.51 3.66 -11.61
CA ASP A 123 14.22 4.71 -10.87
C ASP A 123 13.49 6.05 -10.86
N GLU A 124 12.99 6.51 -12.01
CA GLU A 124 12.23 7.77 -12.13
C GLU A 124 11.02 7.84 -11.18
N VAL A 125 10.30 6.72 -11.01
CA VAL A 125 9.12 6.67 -10.13
C VAL A 125 9.57 6.65 -8.67
N ARG A 126 10.66 5.92 -8.37
CA ARG A 126 11.25 5.88 -7.03
C ARG A 126 11.77 7.25 -6.60
N GLU A 127 12.43 7.98 -7.50
CA GLU A 127 12.90 9.35 -7.30
C GLU A 127 11.74 10.29 -6.96
N LYS A 128 10.67 10.30 -7.77
CA LYS A 128 9.48 11.12 -7.51
C LYS A 128 8.85 10.81 -6.14
N CYS A 129 8.74 9.54 -5.76
CA CYS A 129 8.20 9.16 -4.45
C CYS A 129 9.08 9.67 -3.30
N ASN A 130 10.40 9.52 -3.41
CA ASN A 130 11.35 10.02 -2.40
C ASN A 130 11.35 11.55 -2.31
N GLU A 131 11.22 12.26 -3.44
CA GLU A 131 11.10 13.72 -3.45
C GLU A 131 9.83 14.21 -2.76
N VAL A 132 8.67 13.58 -3.03
CA VAL A 132 7.40 13.92 -2.36
C VAL A 132 7.53 13.75 -0.86
N PHE A 133 8.10 12.62 -0.42
CA PHE A 133 8.29 12.35 1.00
C PHE A 133 9.27 13.33 1.65
N GLY A 134 10.41 13.62 1.01
CA GLY A 134 11.45 14.50 1.58
C GLY A 134 11.07 15.99 1.68
N ARG A 135 9.98 16.42 1.03
CA ARG A 135 9.46 17.80 1.11
C ARG A 135 8.46 18.03 2.25
N ASN A 136 7.97 16.97 2.90
CA ASN A 136 6.88 17.00 3.88
C ASN A 136 7.32 16.48 5.24
#